data_AF-A0AAV6YLF5-F1
#
_entry.id   AF-A0AAV6YLF5-F1
#
_cell.length_a   1.000
_cell.length_b   1.000
_cell.length_c   1.000
_cell.angle_alpha   90.00
_cell.angle_beta   90.00
_cell.angle_gamma   90.00
#
_symmetry.space_group_name_H-M   'P 1'
#
loop_
_entity.id
_entity.type
_entity.pdbx_description
1 polymer ?
#
loop_
_entity_poly.entity_id
_entity_poly.type
_entity_poly.pdbx_seq_one_letter_code
_entity_poly.pdbx_strand_id
1 'polypeptide(L)'
;MSGSVTFKELLNLAIGSPELGAVNFNALYSLLYGLLEQLQVGDVRRKLSQEEREFILPGPVNVADSEKPSSLFHHLQDKVARMEARLQHLDALPSSDSLLQASQSQKRPVEEMWQLMQLKKKTEMNEDGVNKVMSSLQELLNTFNSLKQANALIQDRLDSLSDQMTKVRHQQCLEQESSHRWRLLRDG
;
A
#
# COMPACT_ATOMS: atom_id res chain seq x y z
N MET A 1 -15.21 -47.01 19.29
CA MET A 1 -13.80 -47.13 18.86
C MET A 1 -12.94 -46.87 20.08
N SER A 2 -12.55 -47.91 20.82
CA SER A 2 -11.67 -47.74 22.00
C SER A 2 -10.23 -47.83 21.51
N GLY A 3 -9.61 -46.69 21.23
CA GLY A 3 -8.18 -46.61 20.93
C GLY A 3 -7.38 -46.67 22.24
N SER A 4 -6.36 -47.52 22.29
CA SER A 4 -5.36 -47.49 23.37
C SER A 4 -4.25 -46.50 23.03
N VAL A 5 -3.93 -45.59 23.94
CA VAL A 5 -2.83 -44.63 23.82
C VAL A 5 -1.88 -44.85 25.00
N THR A 6 -0.58 -44.81 24.74
CA THR A 6 0.44 -45.00 25.79
C THR A 6 0.64 -43.71 26.60
N PHE A 7 1.09 -43.83 27.86
CA PHE A 7 1.43 -42.66 28.68
C PHE A 7 2.48 -41.75 28.04
N LYS A 8 3.43 -42.32 27.29
CA LYS A 8 4.44 -41.55 26.56
C LYS A 8 3.81 -40.68 25.47
N GLU A 9 2.82 -41.20 24.76
CA GLU A 9 2.08 -40.44 23.74
C GLU A 9 1.21 -39.35 24.38
N LEU A 10 0.56 -39.63 25.52
CA LEU A 10 -0.17 -38.62 26.29
C LEU A 10 0.74 -37.49 26.78
N LEU A 11 1.96 -37.80 27.21
CA LEU A 11 2.95 -36.80 27.65
C LEU A 11 3.37 -35.91 26.48
N ASN A 12 3.68 -36.52 25.34
CA ASN A 12 4.04 -35.79 24.13
C ASN A 12 2.86 -34.96 23.61
N LEU A 13 1.62 -35.44 23.77
CA LEU A 13 0.43 -34.67 23.40
C LEU A 13 0.17 -33.51 24.39
N ALA A 14 0.47 -33.72 25.68
CA ALA A 14 0.30 -32.72 26.73
C ALA A 14 1.28 -31.56 26.60
N ILE A 15 2.55 -31.84 26.29
CA ILE A 15 3.65 -30.86 26.36
C ILE A 15 4.23 -30.52 24.96
N GLY A 16 4.02 -31.38 23.97
CA GLY A 16 4.67 -31.29 22.65
C GLY A 16 3.94 -30.44 21.61
N SER A 17 3.01 -29.55 21.99
CA SER A 17 2.47 -28.58 21.04
C SER A 17 3.54 -27.56 20.62
N PRO A 18 3.60 -27.18 19.33
CA PRO A 18 4.66 -26.33 18.78
C PRO A 18 4.63 -24.87 19.27
N GLU A 19 3.59 -24.47 19.99
CA GLU A 19 3.46 -23.14 20.59
C GLU A 19 4.12 -23.14 21.99
N LEU A 20 5.15 -22.30 22.18
CA LEU A 20 5.81 -22.08 23.47
C LEU A 20 4.77 -21.69 24.54
N GLY A 21 4.43 -22.62 25.43
CA GLY A 21 3.50 -22.40 26.55
C GLY A 21 2.09 -22.95 26.36
N ALA A 22 1.77 -23.55 25.21
CA ALA A 22 0.53 -24.30 25.07
C ALA A 22 0.69 -25.69 25.72
N VAL A 23 -0.21 -26.05 26.64
CA VAL A 23 -0.28 -27.37 27.28
C VAL A 23 -1.66 -27.94 27.04
N ASN A 24 -1.74 -29.18 26.54
CA ASN A 24 -3.01 -29.87 26.42
C ASN A 24 -3.41 -30.48 27.78
N PHE A 25 -4.20 -29.72 28.55
CA PHE A 25 -4.66 -30.12 29.88
C PHE A 25 -5.49 -31.41 29.88
N ASN A 26 -6.20 -31.73 28.79
CA ASN A 26 -6.97 -32.97 28.72
C ASN A 26 -6.05 -34.20 28.63
N ALA A 27 -4.98 -34.09 27.84
CA ALA A 27 -3.95 -35.13 27.75
C ALA A 27 -3.14 -35.24 29.05
N LEU A 28 -2.78 -34.10 29.66
CA LEU A 28 -2.07 -34.05 30.93
C LEU A 28 -2.90 -34.65 32.07
N TYR A 29 -4.19 -34.30 32.15
CA TYR A 29 -5.12 -34.84 33.15
C TYR A 29 -5.25 -36.35 33.01
N SER A 30 -5.42 -36.84 31.78
CA SER A 30 -5.52 -38.28 31.51
C SER A 30 -4.25 -39.04 31.91
N LEU A 31 -3.07 -38.45 31.66
CA LEU A 31 -1.79 -38.99 32.09
C LEU A 31 -1.68 -39.02 33.62
N LEU A 32 -1.94 -37.91 34.31
CA LEU A 32 -1.85 -37.80 35.76
C LEU A 32 -2.84 -38.73 36.47
N TYR A 33 -4.06 -38.82 35.94
CA TYR A 33 -5.09 -39.70 36.46
C TYR A 33 -4.71 -41.17 36.30
N GLY A 34 -4.23 -41.57 35.11
CA GLY A 34 -3.76 -42.95 34.91
C GLY A 34 -2.50 -43.29 35.74
N LEU A 35 -1.61 -42.33 36.01
CA LEU A 35 -0.50 -42.51 36.94
C LEU A 35 -0.98 -42.69 38.39
N LEU A 36 -1.97 -41.91 38.83
CA LEU A 36 -2.59 -42.07 40.15
C LEU A 36 -3.22 -43.45 40.33
N GLU A 37 -3.86 -43.99 39.29
CA GLU A 37 -4.41 -45.36 39.27
C GLU A 37 -3.30 -46.41 39.34
N GLN A 38 -2.26 -46.29 38.50
CA GLN A 38 -1.15 -47.27 38.48
C GLN A 38 -0.35 -47.31 39.80
N LEU A 39 -0.20 -46.17 40.47
CA LEU A 39 0.52 -46.08 41.75
C LEU A 39 -0.38 -46.30 42.98
N GLN A 40 -1.71 -46.46 42.81
CA GLN A 40 -2.71 -46.62 43.89
C GLN A 40 -2.69 -45.48 44.94
N VAL A 41 -2.37 -44.25 44.53
CA VAL A 41 -2.18 -43.09 45.43
C VAL A 41 -3.44 -42.21 45.53
N GLY A 42 -4.55 -42.61 44.89
CA GLY A 42 -5.76 -41.80 44.75
C GLY A 42 -6.35 -41.28 46.07
N ASP A 43 -6.25 -42.05 47.16
CA ASP A 43 -6.79 -41.68 48.48
C ASP A 43 -5.71 -41.24 49.50
N VAL A 44 -4.45 -41.12 49.07
CA VAL A 44 -3.36 -40.71 49.96
C VAL A 44 -3.43 -39.20 50.18
N ARG A 45 -3.90 -38.80 51.37
CA ARG A 45 -3.98 -37.40 51.78
C ARG A 45 -2.57 -36.84 52.03
N ARG A 46 -2.04 -36.07 51.09
CA ARG A 46 -0.86 -35.23 51.32
C ARG A 46 -1.23 -34.11 52.29
N LYS A 47 -0.49 -33.99 53.40
CA LYS A 47 -0.54 -32.80 54.26
C LYS A 47 0.09 -31.66 53.47
N LEU A 48 -0.72 -30.69 53.06
CA LEU A 48 -0.28 -29.46 52.41
C LEU A 48 0.10 -28.45 53.50
N SER A 49 1.27 -27.84 53.38
CA SER A 49 1.68 -26.71 54.23
C SER A 49 0.76 -25.50 54.01
N GLN A 50 0.72 -24.56 54.97
CA GLN A 50 -0.19 -23.41 54.91
C GLN A 50 0.03 -22.57 53.65
N GLU A 51 1.28 -22.38 53.23
CA GLU A 51 1.67 -21.69 52.00
C GLU A 51 1.21 -22.43 50.73
N GLU A 52 1.26 -23.77 50.71
CA GLU A 52 0.83 -24.58 49.57
C GLU A 52 -0.71 -24.62 49.43
N ARG A 53 -1.43 -24.55 50.56
CA ARG A 53 -2.90 -24.47 50.57
C ARG A 53 -3.43 -23.18 49.96
N GLU A 54 -2.76 -22.06 50.23
CA GLU A 54 -3.13 -20.75 49.67
C GLU A 54 -2.95 -20.69 48.13
N PHE A 55 -2.04 -21.51 47.59
CA PHE A 55 -1.77 -21.55 46.15
C PHE A 55 -2.72 -22.48 45.36
N ILE A 56 -3.23 -23.55 46.00
CA ILE A 56 -4.02 -24.61 45.34
C ILE A 56 -5.52 -24.40 45.49
N LEU A 57 -5.98 -23.88 46.63
CA LEU A 57 -7.39 -23.56 46.83
C LEU A 57 -7.68 -22.21 46.16
N PRO A 58 -8.76 -22.07 45.38
CA PRO A 58 -9.26 -20.74 45.07
C PRO A 58 -9.65 -20.11 46.41
N GLY A 59 -8.81 -19.19 46.90
CA GLY A 59 -9.10 -18.43 48.10
C GLY A 59 -10.46 -17.76 47.99
N PRO A 60 -11.16 -17.50 49.11
CA PRO A 60 -12.37 -16.70 49.09
C PRO A 60 -12.06 -15.42 48.33
N VAL A 61 -12.80 -15.19 47.26
CA VAL A 61 -12.63 -14.01 46.40
C VAL A 61 -13.05 -12.79 47.22
N ASN A 62 -12.13 -12.26 48.02
CA ASN A 62 -12.21 -10.91 48.51
C ASN A 62 -11.95 -10.01 47.30
N VAL A 63 -13.00 -9.29 46.92
CA VAL A 63 -13.04 -8.35 45.80
C VAL A 63 -12.30 -7.08 46.23
N ALA A 64 -11.00 -7.17 46.44
CA ALA A 64 -10.12 -6.04 46.68
C ALA A 64 -8.67 -6.50 46.42
N ASP A 65 -8.12 -6.05 45.30
CA ASP A 65 -6.68 -6.03 45.00
C ASP A 65 -5.90 -7.34 45.16
N SER A 66 -5.90 -8.16 44.10
CA SER A 66 -4.74 -9.01 43.83
C SER A 66 -4.62 -9.30 42.33
N GLU A 67 -3.51 -8.84 41.78
CA GLU A 67 -3.02 -9.11 40.43
C GLU A 67 -2.84 -10.62 40.23
N LYS A 68 -3.91 -11.29 39.81
CA LYS A 68 -3.84 -12.62 39.19
C LYS A 68 -2.97 -12.52 37.92
N PRO A 69 -2.22 -13.57 37.55
CA PRO A 69 -1.44 -13.64 36.31
C PRO A 69 -2.32 -13.74 35.04
N SER A 70 -3.50 -13.10 35.03
CA SER A 70 -4.28 -12.74 33.83
C SER A 70 -3.69 -11.53 33.09
N SER A 71 -2.72 -10.85 33.70
CA SER A 71 -2.22 -9.53 33.32
C SER A 71 -1.82 -9.41 31.85
N LEU A 72 -1.11 -10.38 31.23
CA LEU A 72 -0.64 -10.21 29.86
C LEU A 72 -1.71 -10.48 28.79
N PHE A 73 -2.40 -11.62 28.88
CA PHE A 73 -3.38 -11.98 27.85
C PHE A 73 -4.61 -11.06 27.91
N HIS A 74 -5.07 -10.70 29.10
CA HIS A 74 -6.18 -9.77 29.25
C HIS A 74 -5.78 -8.34 28.86
N HIS A 75 -4.55 -7.91 29.16
CA HIS A 75 -4.04 -6.62 28.69
C HIS A 75 -3.84 -6.59 27.17
N LEU A 76 -3.39 -7.69 26.56
CA LEU A 76 -3.34 -7.81 25.11
C LEU A 76 -4.73 -7.80 24.50
N GLN A 77 -5.68 -8.54 25.08
CA GLN A 77 -7.08 -8.53 24.68
C GLN A 77 -7.68 -7.12 24.75
N ASP A 78 -7.45 -6.39 25.84
CA ASP A 78 -7.87 -4.99 25.98
C ASP A 78 -7.15 -4.07 24.99
N LYS A 79 -5.87 -4.30 24.71
CA LYS A 79 -5.12 -3.52 23.71
C LYS A 79 -5.63 -3.79 22.29
N VAL A 80 -5.93 -5.04 21.96
CA VAL A 80 -6.52 -5.44 20.67
C VAL A 80 -7.91 -4.84 20.54
N ALA A 81 -8.77 -4.94 21.56
CA ALA A 81 -10.10 -4.32 21.56
C ALA A 81 -10.02 -2.79 21.40
N ARG A 82 -9.05 -2.13 22.04
CA ARG A 82 -8.80 -0.69 21.87
C ARG A 82 -8.28 -0.34 20.47
N MET A 83 -7.43 -1.17 19.89
CA MET A 83 -6.94 -0.99 18.52
C MET A 83 -8.05 -1.20 17.49
N GLU A 84 -8.88 -2.22 17.66
CA GLU A 84 -10.04 -2.51 16.83
C GLU A 84 -11.05 -1.36 16.87
N ALA A 85 -11.36 -0.83 18.06
CA ALA A 85 -12.22 0.33 18.19
C ALA A 85 -11.66 1.56 17.46
N ARG A 86 -10.34 1.78 17.49
CA ARG A 86 -9.70 2.90 16.74
C ARG A 86 -9.70 2.65 15.23
N LEU A 87 -9.49 1.41 14.79
CA LEU A 87 -9.56 1.05 13.38
C LEU A 87 -10.98 1.24 12.84
N GLN A 88 -12.02 0.88 13.60
CA GLN A 88 -13.42 1.15 13.24
C GLN A 88 -13.71 2.65 13.08
N HIS A 89 -13.09 3.53 13.88
CA HIS A 89 -13.18 4.98 13.71
C HIS A 89 -12.41 5.50 12.48
N LEU A 90 -11.33 4.82 12.07
CA LEU A 90 -10.52 5.20 10.91
C LEU A 90 -11.08 4.65 9.59
N ASP A 91 -11.74 3.50 9.63
CA ASP A 91 -12.44 2.88 8.48
C ASP A 91 -13.77 3.57 8.17
N ALA A 92 -14.38 4.21 9.17
CA ALA A 92 -15.49 5.13 8.93
C ALA A 92 -14.93 6.42 8.33
N LEU A 93 -14.98 6.57 7.00
CA LEU A 93 -14.68 7.84 6.34
C LEU A 93 -15.51 8.94 7.02
N PRO A 94 -14.87 9.98 7.62
CA PRO A 94 -15.62 11.06 8.23
C PRO A 94 -16.45 11.72 7.13
N SER A 95 -17.77 11.67 7.28
CA SER A 95 -18.64 12.49 6.43
C SER A 95 -18.29 13.96 6.66
N SER A 96 -18.39 14.79 5.63
CA SER A 96 -18.14 16.23 5.72
C SER A 96 -18.96 16.88 6.85
N ASP A 97 -20.15 16.35 7.16
CA ASP A 97 -20.99 16.79 8.26
C ASP A 97 -20.43 16.43 9.65
N SER A 98 -19.79 15.28 9.78
CA SER A 98 -19.21 14.80 11.06
C SER A 98 -17.96 15.59 11.46
N LEU A 99 -17.16 16.03 10.48
CA LEU A 99 -16.01 16.92 10.73
C LEU A 99 -16.47 18.33 11.17
N LEU A 100 -17.53 18.86 10.56
CA LEU A 100 -18.12 20.14 10.96
C LEU A 100 -18.74 20.11 12.35
N GLN A 101 -19.31 18.97 12.76
CA GLN A 101 -19.88 18.80 14.09
C GLN A 101 -18.79 18.59 15.16
N ALA A 102 -17.70 17.89 14.82
CA ALA A 102 -16.53 17.74 15.69
C ALA A 102 -15.81 19.08 15.93
N SER A 103 -15.70 19.95 14.93
CA SER A 103 -15.08 21.28 15.08
C SER A 103 -15.88 22.23 15.97
N GLN A 104 -17.20 22.04 16.08
CA GLN A 104 -18.02 22.78 17.05
C GLN A 104 -17.78 22.29 18.48
N SER A 105 -17.43 21.01 18.66
CA SER A 105 -17.17 20.40 19.97
C SER A 105 -15.75 20.66 20.49
N GLN A 106 -14.76 20.76 19.59
CA GLN A 106 -13.38 21.06 19.92
C GLN A 106 -13.12 22.56 19.67
N LYS A 107 -12.85 23.33 20.73
CA LYS A 107 -12.70 24.80 20.72
C LYS A 107 -11.54 25.38 19.87
N ARG A 108 -11.33 24.95 18.63
CA ARG A 108 -10.42 25.59 17.66
C ARG A 108 -10.98 25.77 16.23
N PRO A 109 -12.24 26.23 16.03
CA PRO A 109 -12.79 26.51 14.69
C PRO A 109 -11.90 27.42 13.82
N VAL A 110 -11.16 28.34 14.44
CA VAL A 110 -10.28 29.30 13.73
C VAL A 110 -9.02 28.63 13.19
N GLU A 111 -8.47 27.64 13.91
CA GLU A 111 -7.27 26.91 13.46
C GLU A 111 -7.62 26.02 12.26
N GLU A 112 -8.78 25.37 12.29
CA GLU A 112 -9.26 24.57 11.17
C GLU A 112 -9.66 25.44 9.97
N MET A 113 -10.34 26.57 10.19
CA MET A 113 -10.66 27.51 9.12
C MET A 113 -9.39 28.08 8.47
N TRP A 114 -8.33 28.30 9.26
CA TRP A 114 -7.02 28.70 8.74
C TRP A 114 -6.40 27.59 7.89
N GLN A 115 -6.40 26.34 8.37
CA GLN A 115 -5.89 25.20 7.59
C GLN A 115 -6.64 25.02 6.27
N LEU A 116 -7.97 25.13 6.30
CA LEU A 116 -8.80 25.08 5.09
C LEU A 116 -8.46 26.23 4.13
N MET A 117 -8.26 27.45 4.65
CA MET A 117 -7.87 28.60 3.83
C MET A 117 -6.50 28.42 3.18
N GLN A 118 -5.51 27.83 3.90
CA GLN A 118 -4.21 27.52 3.32
C GLN A 118 -4.30 26.47 2.22
N LEU A 119 -5.09 25.40 2.45
CA LEU A 119 -5.30 24.36 1.45
C LEU A 119 -5.99 24.93 0.20
N LYS A 120 -7.02 25.77 0.40
CA LYS A 120 -7.71 26.45 -0.69
C LYS A 120 -6.75 27.31 -1.51
N LYS A 121 -5.96 28.15 -0.85
CA LYS A 121 -4.95 29.00 -1.52
C LYS A 121 -3.92 28.18 -2.29
N LYS A 122 -3.43 27.08 -1.73
CA LYS A 122 -2.49 26.18 -2.41
C LYS A 122 -3.14 25.50 -3.62
N THR A 123 -4.42 25.15 -3.52
CA THR A 123 -5.20 24.55 -4.61
C THR A 123 -5.44 25.55 -5.73
N GLU A 124 -5.87 26.78 -5.41
CA GLU A 124 -6.04 27.87 -6.38
C GLU A 124 -4.73 28.19 -7.10
N MET A 125 -3.60 28.28 -6.36
CA MET A 125 -2.28 28.48 -6.96
C MET A 125 -1.86 27.32 -7.88
N ASN A 126 -2.19 26.08 -7.50
CA ASN A 126 -1.93 24.91 -8.34
C ASN A 126 -2.79 24.95 -9.61
N GLU A 127 -4.06 25.29 -9.50
CA GLU A 127 -4.98 25.42 -10.64
C GLU A 127 -4.49 26.50 -11.62
N ASP A 128 -4.11 27.67 -11.12
CA ASP A 128 -3.50 28.73 -11.92
C ASP A 128 -2.19 28.30 -12.58
N GLY A 129 -1.35 27.55 -11.86
CA GLY A 129 -0.11 26.98 -12.40
C GLY A 129 -0.37 25.99 -13.53
N VAL A 130 -1.33 25.09 -13.35
CA VAL A 130 -1.77 24.13 -14.38
C VAL A 130 -2.34 24.84 -15.59
N ASN A 131 -3.18 25.86 -15.40
CA ASN A 131 -3.74 26.67 -16.49
C ASN A 131 -2.64 27.36 -17.30
N LYS A 132 -1.62 27.93 -16.65
CA LYS A 132 -0.47 28.54 -17.35
C LYS A 132 0.33 27.49 -18.13
N VAL A 133 0.61 26.34 -17.54
CA VAL A 133 1.32 25.24 -18.22
C VAL A 133 0.53 24.78 -19.44
N MET A 134 -0.80 24.65 -19.32
CA MET A 134 -1.68 24.26 -20.42
C MET A 134 -1.64 25.28 -21.56
N SER A 135 -1.71 26.58 -21.25
CA SER A 135 -1.58 27.65 -22.24
C SER A 135 -0.22 27.61 -22.95
N SER A 136 0.88 27.46 -22.22
CA SER A 136 2.22 27.34 -22.80
C SER A 136 2.36 26.09 -23.68
N LEU A 137 1.78 24.96 -23.28
CA LEU A 137 1.75 23.74 -24.10
C LEU A 137 0.97 23.95 -25.40
N GLN A 138 -0.15 24.66 -25.34
CA GLN A 138 -0.93 25.00 -26.53
C GLN A 138 -0.15 25.91 -27.48
N GLU A 139 0.57 26.91 -26.96
CA GLU A 139 1.46 27.76 -27.76
C GLU A 139 2.58 26.94 -28.42
N LEU A 140 3.21 26.03 -27.68
CA LEU A 140 4.24 25.13 -28.23
C LEU A 140 3.68 24.23 -29.35
N LEU A 141 2.48 23.68 -29.19
CA LEU A 141 1.82 22.90 -30.24
C LEU A 141 1.53 23.74 -31.49
N ASN A 142 1.08 24.99 -31.30
CA ASN A 142 0.80 25.91 -32.40
C ASN A 142 2.09 26.30 -33.16
N THR A 143 3.16 26.59 -32.45
CA THR A 143 4.48 26.88 -33.06
C THR A 143 5.04 25.66 -33.78
N PHE A 144 4.91 24.46 -33.21
CA PHE A 144 5.32 23.22 -33.86
C PHE A 144 4.57 22.98 -35.18
N ASN A 145 3.25 23.17 -35.18
CA ASN A 145 2.44 23.05 -36.40
C ASN A 145 2.83 24.07 -37.46
N SER A 146 3.06 25.33 -37.05
CA SER A 146 3.56 26.38 -37.95
C SER A 146 4.93 26.02 -38.54
N LEU A 147 5.85 25.50 -37.71
CA LEU A 147 7.17 25.07 -38.15
C LEU A 147 7.08 23.90 -39.13
N LYS A 148 6.20 22.92 -38.86
CA LYS A 148 5.94 21.80 -39.77
C LYS A 148 5.44 22.27 -41.13
N GLN A 149 4.53 23.25 -41.16
CA GLN A 149 4.05 23.85 -42.42
C GLN A 149 5.16 24.59 -43.17
N ALA A 150 5.97 25.38 -42.47
CA ALA A 150 7.10 26.07 -43.07
C ALA A 150 8.12 25.08 -43.67
N ASN A 151 8.41 23.99 -42.97
CA ASN A 151 9.30 22.96 -43.46
C ASN A 151 8.75 22.24 -44.71
N ALA A 152 7.44 21.94 -44.72
CA ALA A 152 6.79 21.38 -45.90
C ALA A 152 6.87 22.32 -47.12
N LEU A 153 6.69 23.62 -46.91
CA LEU A 153 6.83 24.64 -47.96
C LEU A 153 8.27 24.78 -48.46
N ILE A 154 9.25 24.70 -47.55
CA ILE A 154 10.68 24.68 -47.93
C ILE A 154 10.97 23.45 -48.79
N GLN A 155 10.46 22.29 -48.40
CA GLN A 155 10.64 21.05 -49.13
C GLN A 155 10.04 21.13 -50.54
N ASP A 156 8.82 21.65 -50.68
CA ASP A 156 8.18 21.89 -51.99
C ASP A 156 8.99 22.85 -52.88
N ARG A 157 9.53 23.93 -52.29
CA ARG A 157 10.41 24.87 -53.01
C ARG A 157 11.73 24.23 -53.44
N LEU A 158 12.30 23.35 -52.61
CA LEU A 158 13.51 22.60 -52.97
C LEU A 158 13.25 21.64 -54.12
N ASP A 159 12.12 20.93 -54.10
CA ASP A 159 11.72 20.02 -55.18
C ASP A 159 11.47 20.77 -56.49
N SER A 160 10.78 21.91 -56.43
CA SER A 160 10.57 22.79 -57.58
C SER A 160 11.88 23.34 -58.16
N LEU A 161 12.79 23.80 -57.29
CA LEU A 161 14.11 24.28 -57.73
C LEU A 161 14.96 23.16 -58.32
N SER A 162 14.87 21.96 -57.77
CA SER A 162 15.51 20.75 -58.31
C SER A 162 15.00 20.43 -59.72
N ASP A 163 13.67 20.49 -59.94
CA ASP A 163 13.05 20.30 -61.25
C ASP A 163 13.43 21.40 -62.25
N GLN A 164 13.54 22.65 -61.82
CA GLN A 164 14.05 23.72 -62.67
C GLN A 164 15.52 23.49 -63.06
N MET A 165 16.36 23.04 -62.13
CA MET A 165 17.77 22.72 -62.39
C MET A 165 17.92 21.57 -63.38
N THR A 166 17.09 20.53 -63.31
CA THR A 166 17.12 19.42 -64.29
C THR A 166 16.68 19.88 -65.67
N LYS A 167 15.63 20.73 -65.76
CA LYS A 167 15.17 21.32 -67.03
C LYS A 167 16.23 22.19 -67.69
N VAL A 168 16.86 23.10 -66.94
CA VAL A 168 17.95 23.96 -67.45
C VAL A 168 19.12 23.11 -67.95
N ARG A 169 19.51 22.07 -67.20
CA ARG A 169 20.57 21.14 -67.62
C ARG A 169 20.21 20.42 -68.92
N HIS A 170 18.97 19.98 -69.07
CA HIS A 170 18.49 19.34 -70.29
C HIS A 170 18.50 20.31 -71.48
N GLN A 171 18.03 21.54 -71.28
CA GLN A 171 18.00 22.57 -72.32
C GLN A 171 19.42 22.93 -72.79
N GLN A 172 20.38 23.08 -71.86
CA GLN A 172 21.79 23.30 -72.20
C GLN A 172 22.39 22.15 -73.01
N CYS A 173 21.99 20.90 -72.74
CA CYS A 173 22.45 19.73 -73.49
C CYS A 173 21.93 19.76 -74.94
N LEU A 174 20.64 20.04 -75.13
CA LEU A 174 20.04 20.19 -76.47
C LEU A 174 20.67 21.34 -77.26
N GLU A 175 20.96 22.47 -76.59
CA GLU A 175 21.59 23.63 -77.21
C GLU A 175 23.04 23.35 -77.63
N GLN A 176 23.81 22.61 -76.81
CA GLN A 176 25.12 22.12 -77.20
C GLN A 176 25.05 21.19 -78.41
N GLU A 177 24.16 20.20 -78.41
CA GLU A 177 24.01 19.25 -79.52
C GLU A 177 23.63 19.96 -80.82
N SER A 178 22.71 20.93 -80.74
CA SER A 178 22.33 21.80 -81.87
C SER A 178 23.52 22.59 -82.41
N SER A 179 24.30 23.21 -81.51
CA SER A 179 25.50 23.98 -81.85
C SER A 179 26.60 23.11 -82.47
N HIS A 180 26.77 21.88 -81.99
CA HIS A 180 27.66 20.89 -82.59
C HIS A 180 27.20 20.51 -84.01
N ARG A 181 25.91 20.24 -84.21
CA ARG A 181 25.36 19.90 -85.52
C ARG A 181 25.54 21.02 -86.55
N TRP A 182 25.32 22.27 -86.16
CA TRP A 182 25.52 23.43 -87.04
C TRP A 182 26.99 23.63 -87.45
N ARG A 183 27.95 23.28 -86.57
CA ARG A 183 29.38 23.32 -86.91
C ARG A 183 29.73 22.24 -87.95
N LEU A 184 29.27 21.01 -87.75
CA LEU A 184 29.50 19.92 -88.70
C LEU A 184 28.95 20.20 -90.11
N LEU A 185 27.82 20.91 -90.23
CA LEU A 185 27.23 21.30 -91.51
C LEU A 185 27.97 22.46 -92.21
N ARG A 186 28.82 23.21 -91.50
CA ARG A 186 29.57 24.35 -92.03
C ARG A 186 30.96 23.95 -92.55
N ASP A 187 31.55 22.93 -91.94
CA ASP A 187 32.93 22.48 -92.20
C ASP A 187 33.03 21.30 -93.20
N GLY A 188 31.91 20.86 -93.80
CA GLY A 188 31.85 19.81 -94.83
C GLY A 188 31.25 20.29 -96.13
#